data_AF-A0A960PLQ9-F1
#
_entry.id   AF-A0A960PLQ9-F1
#
_cell.length_a   1.000
_cell.length_b   1.000
_cell.length_c   1.000
_cell.angle_alpha   90.00
_cell.angle_beta   90.00
_cell.angle_gamma   90.00
#
_symmetry.space_group_name_H-M   'P 1'
#
loop_
_entity.id
_entity.type
_entity.pdbx_description
1 polymer ?
#
loop_
_entity_poly.entity_id
_entity_poly.type
_entity_poly.pdbx_seq_one_letter_code
_entity_poly.pdbx_strand_id
1 'polypeptide(L)'
;MKQPLTASRERAALWLSSVVITVVVLLQDNGRIVPETKLDVVLDPWTMASRSLSAWDPSAGFGRVQNQAIGYLFPMGMWNMIGDAVSSPPWLTQRLWLAGIVVVSLWGAHRVAKAVGISTAGGRISSALVYALAPATISVTFFQSAGQLPYALIPHVLAELMAARQGDSPRRVAARSTLWLVAMGGVN
;
A
#
# COMPACT_ATOMS: atom_id res chain seq x y z
N MET A 1 4.12 -13.71 34.51
CA MET A 1 5.10 -13.35 33.44
C MET A 1 4.64 -13.98 32.13
N LYS A 2 4.26 -13.18 31.12
CA LYS A 2 3.93 -13.71 29.78
C LYS A 2 5.25 -14.12 29.10
N GLN A 3 5.40 -15.38 28.71
CA GLN A 3 6.59 -15.85 27.99
C GLN A 3 6.76 -15.03 26.69
N PRO A 4 7.98 -14.58 26.36
CA PRO A 4 8.22 -13.89 25.10
C PRO A 4 7.87 -14.80 23.92
N LEU A 5 7.13 -14.30 22.94
CA LEU A 5 6.87 -15.05 21.71
C LEU A 5 8.21 -15.32 21.02
N THR A 6 8.39 -16.55 20.55
CA THR A 6 9.51 -16.90 19.68
C THR A 6 9.39 -16.14 18.35
N ALA A 7 10.51 -15.91 17.65
CA ALA A 7 10.51 -15.23 16.36
C ALA A 7 9.56 -15.88 15.33
N SER A 8 9.38 -17.21 15.40
CA SER A 8 8.40 -17.96 14.60
C SER A 8 6.95 -17.60 14.94
N ARG A 9 6.60 -17.50 16.22
CA ARG A 9 5.26 -17.11 16.68
C ARG A 9 4.94 -15.66 16.34
N GLU A 10 5.92 -14.76 16.46
CA GLU A 10 5.75 -13.36 16.08
C GLU A 10 5.45 -13.22 14.58
N ARG A 11 6.20 -13.94 13.73
CA ARG A 11 5.95 -13.96 12.29
C ARG A 11 4.60 -14.58 11.93
N ALA A 12 4.21 -15.66 12.62
CA ALA A 12 2.89 -16.27 12.44
C ALA A 12 1.76 -15.29 12.81
N ALA A 13 1.92 -14.50 13.88
CA ALA A 13 0.96 -13.49 14.27
C ALA A 13 0.79 -12.41 13.20
N LEU A 14 1.88 -11.92 12.59
CA LEU A 14 1.79 -10.95 11.48
C LEU A 14 1.07 -11.51 10.26
N TRP A 15 1.36 -12.76 9.88
CA TRP A 15 0.65 -13.41 8.79
C TRP A 15 -0.83 -13.60 9.09
N LEU A 16 -1.15 -14.04 10.31
CA LEU A 16 -2.54 -14.18 10.76
C LEU A 16 -3.25 -12.82 10.71
N SER A 17 -2.64 -11.75 11.25
CA SER A 17 -3.17 -10.39 11.15
C SER A 17 -3.38 -9.96 9.71
N SER A 18 -2.43 -10.27 8.81
CA SER A 18 -2.54 -9.95 7.38
C SER A 18 -3.73 -10.66 6.74
N VAL A 19 -3.90 -11.95 7.02
CA VAL A 19 -5.05 -12.75 6.52
C VAL A 19 -6.35 -12.20 7.07
N VAL A 20 -6.44 -11.92 8.38
CA VAL A 20 -7.63 -11.36 9.00
C VAL A 20 -7.99 -10.02 8.39
N ILE A 21 -7.03 -9.12 8.20
CA ILE A 21 -7.24 -7.83 7.53
C ILE A 21 -7.78 -8.03 6.13
N THR A 22 -7.12 -8.87 5.31
CA THR A 22 -7.56 -9.13 3.94
C THR A 22 -8.99 -9.70 3.89
N VAL A 23 -9.30 -10.66 4.75
CA VAL A 23 -10.66 -11.24 4.84
C VAL A 23 -11.69 -10.19 5.25
N VAL A 24 -11.40 -9.38 6.28
CA VAL A 24 -12.31 -8.31 6.72
C VAL A 24 -12.56 -7.32 5.59
N VAL A 25 -11.53 -6.90 4.86
CA VAL A 25 -11.66 -5.96 3.74
C VAL A 25 -12.48 -6.56 2.60
N LEU A 26 -12.28 -7.84 2.27
CA LEU A 26 -13.04 -8.55 1.22
C LEU A 26 -14.52 -8.74 1.57
N LEU A 27 -14.84 -8.90 2.86
CA LEU A 27 -16.22 -9.10 3.33
C LEU A 27 -17.04 -7.81 3.35
N GLN A 28 -16.41 -6.64 3.28
CA GLN A 28 -17.12 -5.36 3.25
C GLN A 28 -17.88 -5.19 1.94
N ASP A 29 -19.21 -5.05 2.01
CA ASP A 29 -20.09 -4.70 0.89
C ASP A 29 -19.71 -5.40 -0.43
N ASN A 30 -19.73 -6.74 -0.38
CA ASN A 30 -19.33 -7.61 -1.49
C ASN A 30 -20.03 -7.23 -2.82
N GLY A 31 -19.27 -7.18 -3.90
CA GLY A 31 -19.74 -6.79 -5.23
C GLY A 31 -19.83 -5.29 -5.46
N ARG A 32 -19.54 -4.45 -4.45
CA ARG A 32 -19.53 -2.99 -4.59
C ARG A 32 -18.12 -2.43 -4.65
N ILE A 33 -17.95 -1.46 -5.54
CA ILE A 33 -16.74 -0.66 -5.69
C ILE A 33 -16.83 0.51 -4.71
N VAL A 34 -15.74 0.73 -3.99
CA VAL A 34 -15.59 1.87 -3.09
C VAL A 34 -15.27 3.12 -3.91
N PRO A 35 -15.78 4.31 -3.55
CA PRO A 35 -15.37 5.54 -4.20
C PRO A 35 -13.85 5.72 -4.22
N GLU A 36 -13.32 6.18 -5.35
CA GLU A 36 -11.92 6.53 -5.53
C GLU A 36 -11.85 7.89 -6.24
N THR A 37 -10.79 8.66 -6.00
CA THR A 37 -10.57 9.96 -6.64
C THR A 37 -10.51 9.86 -8.17
N LYS A 38 -10.11 8.68 -8.69
CA LYS A 38 -10.12 8.33 -10.11
C LYS A 38 -10.79 6.97 -10.33
N LEU A 39 -12.09 7.00 -10.55
CA LEU A 39 -12.89 5.79 -10.75
C LEU A 39 -12.51 5.02 -12.04
N ASP A 40 -12.04 5.71 -13.07
CA ASP A 40 -11.61 5.11 -14.33
C ASP A 40 -10.36 4.24 -14.19
N VAL A 41 -9.51 4.48 -13.19
CA VAL A 41 -8.38 3.59 -12.85
C VAL A 41 -8.86 2.20 -12.45
N VAL A 42 -10.07 2.08 -11.89
CA VAL A 42 -10.65 0.80 -11.46
C VAL A 42 -11.51 0.18 -12.55
N LEU A 43 -12.26 0.99 -13.30
CA LEU A 43 -13.24 0.50 -14.27
C LEU A 43 -12.70 0.29 -15.68
N ASP A 44 -11.75 1.11 -16.13
CA ASP A 44 -11.15 1.05 -17.46
C ASP A 44 -9.67 1.45 -17.40
N PRO A 45 -8.83 0.62 -16.74
CA PRO A 45 -7.46 0.97 -16.42
C PRO A 45 -6.59 1.17 -17.67
N TRP A 46 -6.87 0.46 -18.77
CA TRP A 46 -6.11 0.58 -20.02
C TRP A 46 -6.39 1.90 -20.74
N THR A 47 -7.64 2.31 -20.85
CA THR A 47 -8.00 3.60 -21.47
C THR A 47 -7.56 4.77 -20.59
N MET A 48 -7.61 4.62 -19.27
CA MET A 48 -7.02 5.59 -18.34
C MET A 48 -5.51 5.73 -18.55
N ALA A 49 -4.78 4.61 -18.65
CA ALA A 49 -3.33 4.62 -18.84
C ALA A 49 -2.93 5.22 -20.20
N SER A 50 -3.61 4.83 -21.29
CA SER A 50 -3.32 5.36 -22.62
C SER A 50 -3.56 6.87 -22.71
N ARG A 51 -4.66 7.37 -22.13
CA ARG A 51 -4.94 8.81 -22.04
C ARG A 51 -3.85 9.53 -21.25
N SER A 52 -3.37 8.95 -20.16
CA SER A 52 -2.36 9.58 -19.28
C SER A 52 -1.01 9.85 -19.95
N LEU A 53 -0.74 9.24 -21.10
CA LEU A 53 0.47 9.46 -21.89
C LEU A 53 0.42 10.72 -22.76
N SER A 54 -0.76 11.35 -22.88
CA SER A 54 -0.94 12.63 -23.56
C SER A 54 -1.07 13.77 -22.55
N ALA A 55 -0.40 14.90 -22.80
CA ALA A 55 -0.61 16.11 -22.00
C ALA A 55 -2.03 16.68 -22.16
N TRP A 56 -2.67 16.48 -23.31
CA TRP A 56 -4.01 16.97 -23.62
C TRP A 56 -5.02 15.81 -23.70
N ASP A 57 -6.14 15.95 -23.00
CA ASP A 57 -7.26 15.02 -22.99
C ASP A 57 -8.50 15.68 -23.62
N PRO A 58 -8.86 15.35 -24.88
CA PRO A 58 -10.03 15.91 -25.53
C PRO A 58 -11.36 15.31 -25.02
N SER A 59 -11.32 14.19 -24.29
CA SER A 59 -12.54 13.51 -23.82
C SER A 59 -13.19 14.19 -22.60
N ALA A 60 -12.46 15.11 -21.97
CA ALA A 60 -12.92 15.80 -20.78
C ALA A 60 -13.72 17.07 -21.11
N GLY A 61 -15.04 16.99 -21.27
CA GLY A 61 -15.92 18.16 -21.40
C GLY A 61 -15.54 19.10 -22.57
N PHE A 62 -14.73 20.13 -22.28
CA PHE A 62 -14.18 21.09 -23.27
C PHE A 62 -12.69 20.82 -23.63
N GLY A 63 -12.18 19.66 -23.23
CA GLY A 63 -10.76 19.32 -23.22
C GLY A 63 -10.04 19.84 -21.97
N ARG A 64 -8.96 19.16 -21.56
CA ARG A 64 -8.13 19.59 -20.42
C ARG A 64 -6.67 19.19 -20.57
N VAL A 65 -5.80 19.94 -19.92
CA VAL A 65 -4.42 19.51 -19.65
C VAL A 65 -4.43 18.54 -18.47
N GLN A 66 -3.80 17.38 -18.62
CA GLN A 66 -3.76 16.34 -17.60
C GLN A 66 -2.58 16.54 -16.64
N ASN A 67 -2.87 17.06 -15.44
CA ASN A 67 -1.87 17.28 -14.38
C ASN A 67 -1.98 16.30 -13.20
N GLN A 68 -2.94 15.37 -13.22
CA GLN A 68 -3.22 14.45 -12.10
C GLN A 68 -3.33 12.97 -12.52
N ALA A 69 -3.17 12.65 -13.80
CA ALA A 69 -3.40 11.30 -14.31
C ALA A 69 -2.13 10.43 -14.27
N ILE A 70 -0.98 11.01 -14.64
CA ILE A 70 0.28 10.26 -14.78
C ILE A 70 0.72 9.53 -13.50
N GLY A 71 0.43 10.09 -12.32
CA GLY A 71 0.75 9.50 -11.03
C GLY A 71 0.07 8.16 -10.77
N TYR A 72 -1.03 7.86 -11.47
CA TYR A 72 -1.76 6.61 -11.34
C TYR A 72 -1.20 5.48 -12.20
N LEU A 73 -0.31 5.73 -13.18
CA LEU A 73 0.25 4.66 -14.03
C LEU A 73 0.86 3.53 -13.19
N PHE A 74 1.61 3.92 -12.16
CA PHE A 74 2.23 2.99 -11.22
C PHE A 74 2.17 3.54 -9.79
N PRO A 75 1.92 2.69 -8.79
CA PRO A 75 1.57 1.26 -8.89
C PRO A 75 0.08 0.95 -9.09
N MET A 76 -0.83 1.87 -8.77
CA MET A 76 -2.27 1.58 -8.71
C MET A 76 -2.87 1.19 -10.07
N GLY A 77 -2.55 1.93 -11.12
CA GLY A 77 -3.00 1.63 -12.48
C GLY A 77 -2.48 0.28 -12.95
N MET A 78 -1.19 0.00 -12.74
CA MET A 78 -0.60 -1.31 -13.03
C MET A 78 -1.33 -2.45 -12.31
N TRP A 79 -1.68 -2.28 -11.03
CA TRP A 79 -2.46 -3.27 -10.30
C TRP A 79 -3.83 -3.55 -10.93
N ASN A 80 -4.55 -2.49 -11.32
CA ASN A 80 -5.86 -2.64 -11.95
C ASN A 80 -5.76 -3.21 -13.38
N MET A 81 -4.75 -2.84 -14.16
CA MET A 81 -4.47 -3.44 -15.47
C MET A 81 -4.19 -4.94 -15.35
N ILE A 82 -3.43 -5.37 -14.33
CA ILE A 82 -3.20 -6.80 -14.06
C ILE A 82 -4.52 -7.50 -13.72
N GLY A 83 -5.35 -6.90 -12.86
CA GLY A 83 -6.65 -7.45 -12.49
C GLY A 83 -7.59 -7.61 -13.69
N ASP A 84 -7.65 -6.59 -14.55
CA ASP A 84 -8.44 -6.62 -15.78
C ASP A 84 -7.91 -7.68 -16.77
N ALA A 85 -6.60 -7.79 -16.94
CA ALA A 85 -5.97 -8.79 -17.83
C ALA A 85 -6.28 -10.24 -17.42
N VAL A 86 -6.49 -10.51 -16.14
CA VAL A 86 -6.92 -11.84 -15.64
C VAL A 86 -8.44 -11.95 -15.47
N SER A 87 -9.20 -10.99 -16.00
CA SER A 87 -10.67 -10.92 -15.91
C SER A 87 -11.21 -10.94 -14.48
N SER A 88 -10.43 -10.41 -13.53
CA SER A 88 -10.86 -10.26 -12.14
C SER A 88 -11.93 -9.16 -12.05
N PRO A 89 -13.05 -9.38 -11.33
CA PRO A 89 -14.03 -8.34 -11.11
C PRO A 89 -13.41 -7.08 -10.50
N PRO A 90 -13.74 -5.86 -10.98
CA PRO A 90 -13.10 -4.63 -10.50
C PRO A 90 -13.20 -4.42 -9.00
N TRP A 91 -14.34 -4.79 -8.40
CA TRP A 91 -14.52 -4.72 -6.94
C TRP A 91 -13.50 -5.60 -6.20
N LEU A 92 -13.22 -6.82 -6.70
CA LEU A 92 -12.29 -7.75 -6.05
C LEU A 92 -10.86 -7.23 -6.17
N THR A 93 -10.47 -6.78 -7.36
CA THR A 93 -9.17 -6.16 -7.64
C THR A 93 -8.95 -4.95 -6.73
N GLN A 94 -9.95 -4.09 -6.56
CA GLN A 94 -9.89 -2.94 -5.66
C GLN A 94 -9.79 -3.37 -4.19
N ARG A 95 -10.54 -4.36 -3.73
CA ARG A 95 -10.46 -4.82 -2.32
C ARG A 95 -9.10 -5.42 -1.99
N LEU A 96 -8.51 -6.19 -2.90
CA LEU A 96 -7.16 -6.73 -2.74
C LEU A 96 -6.10 -5.62 -2.72
N TRP A 97 -6.27 -4.57 -3.53
CA TRP A 97 -5.44 -3.37 -3.47
C TRP A 97 -5.49 -2.70 -2.10
N LEU A 98 -6.70 -2.41 -1.60
CA LEU A 98 -6.93 -1.76 -0.31
C LEU A 98 -6.37 -2.60 0.85
N ALA A 99 -6.62 -3.92 0.83
CA ALA A 99 -6.03 -4.84 1.80
C ALA A 99 -4.50 -4.84 1.73
N GLY A 100 -3.93 -4.81 0.52
CA GLY A 100 -2.50 -4.74 0.28
C GLY A 100 -1.84 -3.52 0.92
N ILE A 101 -2.47 -2.34 0.82
CA ILE A 101 -1.99 -1.10 1.45
C ILE A 101 -1.94 -1.25 2.98
N VAL A 102 -3.00 -1.78 3.60
CA VAL A 102 -3.04 -1.95 5.06
C VAL A 102 -2.03 -3.01 5.52
N VAL A 103 -1.91 -4.11 4.78
CA VAL A 103 -0.95 -5.18 5.09
C VAL A 103 0.49 -4.68 4.95
N VAL A 104 0.84 -3.99 3.85
CA VAL A 104 2.20 -3.50 3.68
C VAL A 104 2.55 -2.47 4.77
N SER A 105 1.60 -1.63 5.17
CA SER A 105 1.73 -0.72 6.31
C SER A 105 2.04 -1.46 7.62
N LEU A 106 1.31 -2.55 7.91
CA LEU A 106 1.53 -3.41 9.08
C LEU A 106 2.95 -3.96 9.13
N TRP A 107 3.42 -4.55 8.01
CA TRP A 107 4.76 -5.14 7.97
C TRP A 107 5.86 -4.09 8.08
N GLY A 108 5.69 -2.93 7.46
CA GLY A 108 6.66 -1.85 7.55
C GLY A 108 6.76 -1.29 8.97
N ALA A 109 5.62 -1.01 9.60
CA ALA A 109 5.56 -0.52 10.97
C ALA A 109 6.14 -1.52 11.97
N HIS A 110 5.93 -2.81 11.76
CA HIS A 110 6.56 -3.86 12.56
C HIS A 110 8.09 -3.84 12.47
N ARG A 111 8.64 -3.65 11.26
CA ARG A 111 10.09 -3.53 11.06
C ARG A 111 10.65 -2.29 11.76
N VAL A 112 9.95 -1.15 11.70
CA VAL A 112 10.33 0.06 12.45
C VAL A 112 10.28 -0.20 13.95
N ALA A 113 9.22 -0.84 14.45
CA ALA A 113 9.07 -1.17 15.87
C ALA A 113 10.23 -2.05 16.39
N LYS A 114 10.74 -2.97 15.56
CA LYS A 114 11.98 -3.72 15.83
C LYS A 114 13.21 -2.82 15.83
N ALA A 115 13.35 -1.96 14.84
CA ALA A 115 14.52 -1.10 14.68
C ALA A 115 14.67 -0.06 15.80
N VAL A 116 13.57 0.47 16.33
CA VAL A 116 13.58 1.40 17.49
C VAL A 116 13.77 0.69 18.84
N GLY A 117 13.86 -0.64 18.85
CA GLY A 117 14.17 -1.41 20.05
C GLY A 117 12.99 -1.77 20.95
N ILE A 118 11.75 -1.83 20.45
CA ILE A 118 10.63 -2.36 21.25
C ILE A 118 10.90 -3.83 21.59
N SER A 119 11.12 -4.09 22.87
CA SER A 119 11.67 -5.35 23.37
C SER A 119 10.72 -6.53 23.20
N THR A 120 9.44 -6.34 23.52
CA THR A 120 8.45 -7.42 23.48
C THR A 120 7.87 -7.62 22.09
N ALA A 121 7.69 -8.88 21.68
CA ALA A 121 7.01 -9.22 20.43
C ALA A 121 5.56 -8.71 20.41
N GLY A 122 4.86 -8.79 21.56
CA GLY A 122 3.53 -8.23 21.71
C GLY A 122 3.50 -6.72 21.48
N GLY A 123 4.43 -5.97 22.07
CA GLY A 123 4.56 -4.52 21.85
C GLY A 123 4.80 -4.19 20.38
N ARG A 124 5.69 -4.92 19.70
CA ARG A 124 5.96 -4.71 18.26
C ARG A 124 4.74 -4.96 17.38
N ILE A 125 4.02 -6.05 17.62
CA ILE A 125 2.79 -6.37 16.89
C ILE A 125 1.72 -5.32 17.18
N SER A 126 1.52 -4.93 18.44
CA SER A 126 0.55 -3.91 18.83
C SER A 126 0.87 -2.56 18.21
N SER A 127 2.12 -2.08 18.23
CA SER A 127 2.52 -0.84 17.57
C SER A 127 2.27 -0.88 16.06
N ALA A 128 2.55 -2.01 15.42
CA ALA A 128 2.33 -2.19 13.99
C ALA A 128 0.83 -2.18 13.63
N LEU A 129 0.00 -2.85 14.43
CA LEU A 129 -1.46 -2.85 14.27
C LEU A 129 -2.05 -1.46 14.49
N VAL A 130 -1.62 -0.75 15.54
CA VAL A 130 -2.08 0.62 15.83
C VAL A 130 -1.75 1.56 14.67
N TYR A 131 -0.57 1.42 14.06
CA TYR A 131 -0.20 2.21 12.89
C TYR A 131 -1.06 1.87 11.66
N ALA A 132 -1.12 0.60 11.29
CA ALA A 132 -1.81 0.16 10.06
C ALA A 132 -3.34 0.33 10.14
N LEU A 133 -3.91 0.21 11.33
CA LEU A 133 -5.35 0.28 11.58
C LEU A 133 -5.77 1.58 12.26
N ALA A 134 -4.89 2.59 12.31
CA ALA A 134 -5.26 3.90 12.85
C ALA A 134 -6.49 4.42 12.09
N PRO A 135 -7.50 5.00 12.77
CA PRO A 135 -8.72 5.46 12.12
C PRO A 135 -8.45 6.37 10.92
N ALA A 136 -7.50 7.30 11.05
CA ALA A 136 -7.09 8.18 9.94
C ALA A 136 -6.50 7.38 8.76
N THR A 137 -5.66 6.37 9.02
CA THR A 137 -5.06 5.53 7.98
C THR A 137 -6.13 4.75 7.23
N ILE A 138 -7.06 4.11 7.94
CA ILE A 138 -8.16 3.38 7.32
C ILE A 138 -9.04 4.35 6.52
N SER A 139 -9.52 5.44 7.13
CA SER A 139 -10.41 6.39 6.45
C SER A 139 -9.83 6.91 5.12
N VAL A 140 -8.53 7.26 5.10
CA VAL A 140 -7.88 7.72 3.87
C VAL A 140 -7.64 6.56 2.89
N THR A 141 -7.23 5.38 3.37
CA THR A 141 -7.05 4.20 2.49
C THR A 141 -8.31 3.90 1.69
N PHE A 142 -9.48 3.94 2.33
CA PHE A 142 -10.76 3.57 1.71
C PHE A 142 -11.46 4.74 0.98
N PHE A 143 -10.85 5.91 0.91
CA PHE A 143 -11.41 7.07 0.20
C PHE A 143 -10.47 7.60 -0.91
N GLN A 144 -9.16 7.55 -0.67
CA GLN A 144 -8.11 8.05 -1.55
C GLN A 144 -6.87 7.13 -1.43
N SER A 145 -6.99 5.90 -1.93
CA SER A 145 -6.01 4.85 -1.67
C SER A 145 -4.63 5.14 -2.25
N ALA A 146 -4.57 5.74 -3.45
CA ALA A 146 -3.30 6.12 -4.09
C ALA A 146 -2.51 7.14 -3.25
N GLY A 147 -3.18 8.13 -2.67
CA GLY A 147 -2.53 9.13 -1.80
C GLY A 147 -2.05 8.56 -0.47
N GLN A 148 -2.52 7.36 -0.08
CA GLN A 148 -2.11 6.68 1.13
C GLN A 148 -0.81 5.87 0.98
N LEU A 149 -0.40 5.55 -0.26
CA LEU A 149 0.79 4.73 -0.53
C LEU A 149 2.08 5.26 0.12
N PRO A 150 2.39 6.58 0.08
CA PRO A 150 3.58 7.10 0.74
C PRO A 150 3.59 6.79 2.25
N TYR A 151 2.46 6.96 2.91
CA TYR A 151 2.32 6.68 4.34
C TYR A 151 2.40 5.18 4.63
N ALA A 152 1.80 4.33 3.80
CA ALA A 152 1.88 2.88 4.00
C ALA A 152 3.29 2.32 3.78
N LEU A 153 4.09 2.92 2.89
CA LEU A 153 5.39 2.41 2.49
C LEU A 153 6.58 3.06 3.21
N ILE A 154 6.43 4.28 3.75
CA ILE A 154 7.53 4.98 4.43
C ILE A 154 8.16 4.16 5.57
N PRO A 155 7.43 3.34 6.36
CA PRO A 155 8.06 2.53 7.39
C PRO A 155 9.07 1.51 6.83
N HIS A 156 8.89 1.02 5.60
CA HIS A 156 9.86 0.13 4.97
C HIS A 156 11.15 0.86 4.59
N VAL A 157 11.03 2.08 4.06
CA VAL A 157 12.18 2.95 3.78
C VAL A 157 12.95 3.21 5.07
N LEU A 158 12.26 3.63 6.13
CA LEU A 158 12.86 3.89 7.43
C LEU A 158 13.51 2.65 8.02
N ALA A 159 12.85 1.49 7.94
CA ALA A 159 13.41 0.25 8.47
C ALA A 159 14.69 -0.19 7.75
N GLU A 160 14.81 0.00 6.43
CA GLU A 160 16.07 -0.28 5.72
C GLU A 160 17.19 0.67 6.18
N LEU A 161 16.88 1.95 6.37
CA LEU A 161 17.85 2.95 6.82
C LEU A 161 18.29 2.72 8.27
N MET A 162 17.35 2.38 9.16
CA MET A 162 17.64 2.13 10.58
C MET A 162 18.34 0.78 10.81
N ALA A 163 18.12 -0.21 9.93
CA ALA A 163 18.76 -1.51 10.04
C ALA A 163 20.20 -1.52 9.49
N ALA A 164 20.61 -0.48 8.75
CA ALA A 164 21.95 -0.38 8.18
C ALA A 164 23.01 -0.34 9.29
N ARG A 165 24.05 -1.17 9.15
CA ARG A 165 25.15 -1.33 10.11
C ARG A 165 26.46 -0.79 9.55
N GLN A 166 27.43 -0.53 10.44
CA GLN A 166 28.80 -0.25 10.01
C GLN A 166 29.32 -1.40 9.14
N GLY A 167 29.80 -1.08 7.94
CA GLY A 167 30.26 -2.05 6.94
C GLY A 167 29.22 -2.43 5.87
N ASP A 168 27.94 -2.06 6.04
CA ASP A 168 26.96 -2.23 4.97
C ASP A 168 27.27 -1.32 3.79
N SER A 169 27.08 -1.82 2.57
CA SER A 169 27.28 -1.02 1.35
C SER A 169 26.18 0.06 1.24
N PRO A 170 26.54 1.36 1.24
CA PRO A 170 25.54 2.43 1.13
C PRO A 170 24.70 2.33 -0.14
N ARG A 171 25.31 1.85 -1.24
CA ARG A 171 24.61 1.62 -2.52
C ARG A 171 23.49 0.59 -2.40
N ARG A 172 23.70 -0.49 -1.63
CA ARG A 172 22.68 -1.53 -1.45
C ARG A 172 21.53 -1.05 -0.59
N VAL A 173 21.81 -0.32 0.49
CA VAL A 173 20.78 0.28 1.35
C VAL A 173 19.95 1.28 0.54
N ALA A 174 20.61 2.19 -0.18
CA ALA A 174 19.94 3.15 -1.06
C ALA A 174 19.05 2.45 -2.09
N ALA A 175 19.57 1.44 -2.81
CA ALA A 175 18.79 0.71 -3.80
C ALA A 175 17.52 0.06 -3.21
N ARG A 176 17.62 -0.57 -2.03
CA ARG A 176 16.46 -1.17 -1.35
C ARG A 176 15.43 -0.14 -0.92
N SER A 177 15.89 0.99 -0.37
CA SER A 177 15.01 2.10 -0.01
C SER A 177 14.32 2.72 -1.22
N THR A 178 15.04 2.87 -2.35
CA THR A 178 14.49 3.42 -3.60
C THR A 178 13.38 2.55 -4.17
N LEU A 179 13.44 1.23 -4.06
CA LEU A 179 12.34 0.35 -4.51
C LEU A 179 11.02 0.70 -3.82
N TRP A 180 11.06 0.96 -2.50
CA TRP A 180 9.88 1.38 -1.75
C TRP A 180 9.41 2.77 -2.15
N LEU A 181 10.34 3.72 -2.37
CA LEU A 181 10.01 5.07 -2.85
C LEU A 181 9.32 5.05 -4.21
N VAL A 182 9.83 4.26 -5.16
CA VAL A 182 9.20 4.11 -6.48
C VAL A 182 7.81 3.52 -6.34
N ALA A 183 7.63 2.53 -5.46
CA ALA A 183 6.35 1.92 -5.14
C ALA A 183 5.34 2.86 -4.45
N MET A 184 5.74 4.05 -3.99
CA MET A 184 4.80 5.04 -3.44
C MET A 184 3.91 5.68 -4.52
N GLY A 185 4.31 5.60 -5.79
CA GLY A 185 3.60 6.25 -6.89
C GLY A 185 3.79 7.77 -6.90
N GLY A 186 3.02 8.44 -7.77
CA GLY A 186 3.11 9.89 -8.00
C GLY A 186 1.82 10.66 -7.70
N VAL A 187 0.93 10.10 -6.88
CA VAL A 187 -0.35 10.72 -6.49
C VAL A 187 -0.22 11.38 -5.12
N ASN A 188 -0.82 12.56 -4.96
CA ASN A 188 -0.92 13.29 -3.68
C ASN A 188 -2.33 13.86 -3.55
#